data_AF-A0ABD6QT61-F1
#
_entry.id   AF-A0ABD6QT61-F1
#
_cell.length_a   1.000
_cell.length_b   1.000
_cell.length_c   1.000
_cell.angle_alpha   90.00
_cell.angle_beta   90.00
_cell.angle_gamma   90.00
#
_symmetry.space_group_name_H-M   'P 1'
#
loop_
_entity.id
_entity.type
_entity.pdbx_description
1 polymer ?
#
loop_
_entity_poly.entity_id
_entity_poly.type
_entity_poly.pdbx_seq_one_letter_code
_entity_poly.pdbx_strand_id
1 'polypeptide(L)'
;MVACTSHDAPAGRTLGSRSQSSTSPELVKQASEFGGIVIPPGAEVLQARVDSALDTRYQLALKIAPDNLPTLLTESHFAQPLAQVYPPFEPIIAGPDLLGSPSVVRGQDRYRNPEGKSVYRTIIVDEREPNLRFVHLNMNTT
;
A
#
# COMPACT_ATOMS: atom_id res chain seq x y z
N MET A 1 -19.34 -4.19 45.60
CA MET A 1 -19.34 -5.61 45.21
C MET A 1 -20.69 -5.90 44.57
N VAL A 2 -20.75 -5.92 43.25
CA VAL A 2 -21.94 -6.34 42.48
C VAL A 2 -21.41 -7.21 41.35
N ALA A 3 -21.88 -8.45 41.32
CA ALA A 3 -21.55 -9.45 40.33
C ALA A 3 -22.45 -9.28 39.10
N CYS A 4 -21.87 -9.39 37.91
CA CYS A 4 -22.59 -9.65 36.68
C CYS A 4 -22.02 -10.93 36.07
N THR A 5 -22.73 -12.04 36.26
CA THR A 5 -22.60 -13.22 35.40
C THR A 5 -23.50 -13.02 34.19
N SER A 6 -22.89 -12.94 33.01
CA SER A 6 -23.58 -13.06 31.73
C SER A 6 -22.98 -14.27 30.99
N HIS A 7 -23.85 -15.18 30.60
CA HIS A 7 -23.54 -16.33 29.74
C HIS A 7 -22.94 -15.86 28.41
N ASP A 8 -21.74 -16.33 28.06
CA ASP A 8 -21.27 -16.28 26.67
C ASP A 8 -21.49 -17.65 26.02
N ALA A 9 -22.49 -17.68 25.14
CA ALA A 9 -22.65 -18.72 24.15
C ALA A 9 -21.46 -18.68 23.17
N PRO A 10 -21.03 -19.81 22.58
CA PRO A 10 -19.88 -19.83 21.70
C PRO A 10 -20.22 -19.06 20.42
N ALA A 11 -19.56 -17.91 20.24
CA ALA A 11 -19.64 -17.14 19.00
C ALA A 11 -19.23 -18.05 17.83
N GLY A 12 -20.17 -18.28 16.92
CA GLY A 12 -19.89 -18.89 15.64
C GLY A 12 -18.80 -18.10 14.93
N ARG A 13 -17.79 -18.79 14.39
CA ARG A 13 -16.71 -18.21 13.57
C ARG A 13 -17.31 -17.31 12.49
N THR A 14 -17.29 -16.00 12.73
CA THR A 14 -17.45 -15.02 11.65
C THR A 14 -16.14 -15.07 10.87
N LEU A 15 -16.19 -15.38 9.57
CA LEU A 15 -15.08 -15.12 8.65
C LEU A 15 -14.90 -13.59 8.63
N GLY A 16 -14.13 -13.06 9.59
CA GLY A 16 -14.07 -11.64 9.88
C GLY A 16 -13.35 -10.90 8.78
N SER A 17 -14.02 -9.93 8.15
CA SER A 17 -13.36 -8.97 7.30
C SER A 17 -12.40 -8.12 8.14
N ARG A 18 -11.20 -7.87 7.62
CA ARG A 18 -10.20 -7.00 8.25
C ARG A 18 -10.12 -5.71 7.44
N SER A 19 -10.45 -4.57 8.05
CA SER A 19 -10.18 -3.25 7.50
C SER A 19 -9.43 -2.43 8.53
N GLN A 20 -8.21 -2.04 8.21
CA GLN A 20 -7.34 -1.30 9.13
C GLN A 20 -6.48 -0.30 8.38
N SER A 21 -6.32 0.89 8.95
CA SER A 21 -5.41 1.93 8.47
C SER A 21 -4.51 2.39 9.62
N SER A 22 -3.20 2.46 9.39
CA SER A 22 -2.22 2.86 10.42
C SER A 22 -0.85 3.17 9.80
N THR A 23 0.03 3.79 10.57
CA THR A 23 1.46 3.92 10.30
C THR A 23 2.31 3.02 11.20
N SER A 24 1.69 2.07 11.92
CA SER A 24 2.43 1.18 12.82
C SER A 24 3.47 0.34 12.07
N PRO A 25 4.66 0.10 12.65
CA PRO A 25 5.70 -0.69 12.00
C PRO A 25 5.23 -2.09 11.57
N GLU A 26 4.30 -2.68 12.32
CA GLU A 26 3.75 -4.01 12.04
C GLU A 26 2.91 -4.01 10.77
N LEU A 27 2.01 -3.03 10.58
CA LEU A 27 1.16 -2.96 9.39
C LEU A 27 1.98 -2.60 8.14
N VAL A 28 2.95 -1.70 8.31
CA VAL A 28 3.90 -1.33 7.23
C VAL A 28 4.68 -2.56 6.79
N LYS A 29 5.24 -3.32 7.75
CA LYS A 29 5.98 -4.55 7.49
C LYS A 29 5.11 -5.59 6.77
N GLN A 30 3.88 -5.81 7.22
CA GLN A 30 2.93 -6.72 6.55
C GLN A 30 2.69 -6.32 5.09
N ALA A 31 2.43 -5.04 4.83
CA ALA A 31 2.18 -4.54 3.47
C ALA A 31 3.42 -4.68 2.58
N SER A 32 4.61 -4.34 3.10
CA SER A 32 5.85 -4.44 2.35
C SER A 32 6.22 -5.89 2.02
N GLU A 33 6.09 -6.81 2.99
CA GLU A 33 6.37 -8.23 2.78
C GLU A 33 5.35 -8.86 1.81
N PHE A 34 4.07 -8.49 1.93
CA PHE A 34 3.02 -8.96 1.03
C PHE A 34 3.31 -8.57 -0.43
N GLY A 35 3.70 -7.32 -0.67
CA GLY A 35 3.96 -6.80 -2.02
C GLY A 35 5.40 -6.97 -2.51
N GLY A 36 6.31 -7.54 -1.71
CA GLY A 36 7.74 -7.56 -2.04
C GLY A 36 8.30 -6.14 -2.26
N ILE A 37 7.86 -5.18 -1.45
CA ILE A 37 8.26 -3.78 -1.55
C ILE A 37 9.42 -3.51 -0.60
N VAL A 38 10.53 -2.99 -1.14
CA VAL A 38 11.63 -2.45 -0.36
C VAL A 38 11.40 -0.96 -0.16
N ILE A 39 11.16 -0.56 1.08
CA ILE A 39 11.00 0.85 1.46
C ILE A 39 12.41 1.45 1.59
N PRO A 40 12.77 2.47 0.78
CA PRO A 40 14.12 3.02 0.79
C PRO A 40 14.43 3.77 2.10
N PRO A 41 15.71 3.89 2.49
CA PRO A 41 16.09 4.64 3.68
C PRO A 41 15.66 6.10 3.59
N GLY A 42 15.19 6.66 4.70
CA GLY A 42 14.69 8.03 4.76
C GLY A 42 13.31 8.25 4.14
N ALA A 43 12.63 7.19 3.69
CA ALA A 43 11.21 7.27 3.33
C ALA A 43 10.34 7.56 4.56
N GLU A 44 9.42 8.50 4.42
CA GLU A 44 8.36 8.74 5.39
C GLU A 44 7.13 7.94 4.98
N VAL A 45 6.67 7.01 5.82
CA VAL A 45 5.42 6.27 5.58
C VAL A 45 4.25 7.14 6.04
N LEU A 46 3.46 7.63 5.09
CA LEU A 46 2.29 8.47 5.37
C LEU A 46 1.12 7.64 5.87
N GLN A 47 0.89 6.47 5.26
CA GLN A 47 -0.16 5.55 5.67
C GLN A 47 0.04 4.15 5.09
N ALA A 48 -0.32 3.12 5.86
CA ALA A 48 -0.56 1.77 5.38
C ALA A 48 -2.03 1.41 5.61
N ARG A 49 -2.63 0.68 4.66
CA ARG A 49 -3.99 0.17 4.78
C ARG A 49 -4.05 -1.29 4.37
N VAL A 50 -4.89 -2.06 5.06
CA VAL A 50 -5.29 -3.40 4.66
C VAL A 50 -6.80 -3.48 4.58
N ASP A 51 -7.27 -4.15 3.54
CA ASP A 51 -8.65 -4.57 3.36
C ASP A 51 -8.63 -6.05 2.98
N SER A 52 -9.21 -6.90 3.82
CA SER A 52 -9.26 -8.34 3.60
C SER A 52 -10.69 -8.82 3.82
N ALA A 53 -11.34 -9.21 2.74
CA ALA A 53 -12.62 -9.91 2.78
C ALA A 53 -12.48 -11.26 2.09
N LEU A 54 -12.85 -11.37 0.81
CA LEU A 54 -12.54 -12.55 -0.02
C LEU A 54 -11.09 -12.51 -0.51
N ASP A 55 -10.67 -11.35 -1.02
CA ASP A 55 -9.28 -11.05 -1.37
C ASP A 55 -8.61 -10.18 -0.31
N THR A 56 -7.29 -10.23 -0.26
CA THR A 56 -6.48 -9.32 0.55
C THR A 56 -5.86 -8.25 -0.35
N ARG A 57 -6.08 -6.99 0.03
CA ARG A 57 -5.45 -5.81 -0.55
C ARG A 57 -4.68 -5.05 0.52
N TYR A 58 -3.41 -4.81 0.26
CA TYR A 58 -2.59 -3.87 1.01
C TYR A 58 -2.34 -2.61 0.17
N GLN A 59 -2.30 -1.47 0.83
CA GLN A 59 -1.94 -0.20 0.22
C GLN A 59 -0.88 0.51 1.08
N LEU A 60 0.07 1.16 0.43
CA LEU A 60 1.09 2.00 1.08
C LEU A 60 1.11 3.38 0.42
N ALA A 61 1.20 4.43 1.23
CA ALA A 61 1.50 5.78 0.78
C ALA A 61 2.80 6.23 1.44
N LEU A 62 3.77 6.62 0.61
CA LEU A 62 5.10 7.03 1.03
C LEU A 62 5.38 8.45 0.54
N LYS A 63 6.22 9.16 1.27
CA LYS A 63 6.87 10.39 0.83
C LYS A 63 8.37 10.14 0.82
N ILE A 64 8.99 10.32 -0.34
CA ILE A 64 10.40 10.02 -0.56
C ILE A 64 11.10 11.15 -1.32
N ALA A 65 12.43 11.23 -1.20
CA ALA A 65 13.25 12.04 -2.09
C ALA A 65 13.23 11.43 -3.52
N PRO A 66 13.36 12.25 -4.58
CA PRO A 66 13.38 11.75 -5.97
C PRO A 66 14.46 10.69 -6.20
N ASP A 67 15.65 10.86 -5.62
CA ASP A 67 16.78 9.93 -5.75
C ASP A 67 16.52 8.55 -5.13
N ASN A 68 15.54 8.44 -4.23
CA ASN A 68 15.14 7.18 -3.61
C ASN A 68 14.15 6.39 -4.47
N LEU A 69 13.50 7.01 -5.47
CA LEU A 69 12.53 6.32 -6.33
C LEU A 69 13.17 5.22 -7.17
N PRO A 70 14.32 5.42 -7.85
CA PRO A 70 15.02 4.33 -8.54
C PRO A 70 15.35 3.16 -7.61
N THR A 71 15.82 3.44 -6.39
CA THR A 71 16.12 2.40 -5.39
C THR A 71 14.87 1.60 -5.04
N LEU A 72 13.74 2.27 -4.74
CA LEU A 72 12.47 1.59 -4.49
C LEU A 72 12.07 0.67 -5.64
N LEU A 73 12.17 1.15 -6.87
CA LEU A 73 11.78 0.38 -8.06
C LEU A 73 12.69 -0.83 -8.28
N THR A 74 14.01 -0.63 -8.25
CA THR A 74 15.01 -1.67 -8.50
C THR A 74 15.01 -2.74 -7.42
N GLU A 75 15.04 -2.35 -6.15
CA GLU A 75 15.10 -3.29 -5.02
C GLU A 75 13.76 -4.02 -4.79
N SER A 76 12.63 -3.41 -5.19
CA SER A 76 11.32 -4.08 -5.22
C SER A 76 11.08 -4.87 -6.52
N HIS A 77 12.07 -4.93 -7.41
CA HIS A 77 12.05 -5.62 -8.69
C HIS A 77 10.90 -5.20 -9.64
N PHE A 78 10.52 -3.93 -9.65
CA PHE A 78 9.64 -3.41 -10.69
C PHE A 78 10.37 -3.43 -12.04
N ALA A 79 9.88 -4.24 -12.97
CA ALA A 79 10.51 -4.42 -14.27
C ALA A 79 9.98 -3.46 -15.34
N GLN A 80 8.78 -2.92 -15.15
CA GLN A 80 8.13 -2.05 -16.12
C GLN A 80 8.45 -0.58 -15.84
N PRO A 81 8.75 0.22 -16.87
CA PRO A 81 8.94 1.65 -16.71
C PRO A 81 7.62 2.32 -16.26
N LEU A 82 7.74 3.41 -15.51
CA LEU A 82 6.60 4.26 -15.18
C LEU A 82 6.25 5.12 -16.40
N ALA A 83 4.96 5.24 -16.70
CA ALA A 83 4.44 6.06 -17.79
C ALA A 83 3.57 7.19 -17.26
N GLN A 84 3.59 8.34 -17.94
CA GLN A 84 2.70 9.45 -17.63
C GLN A 84 1.24 9.02 -17.72
N VAL A 85 0.43 9.41 -16.74
CA VAL A 85 -1.02 9.15 -16.71
C VAL A 85 -1.80 10.43 -16.41
N TYR A 86 -3.08 10.39 -16.76
CA TYR A 86 -4.02 11.51 -16.62
C TYR A 86 -5.30 11.03 -15.92
N PRO A 87 -6.11 11.94 -15.36
CA PRO A 87 -7.38 11.59 -14.74
C PRO A 87 -8.31 10.79 -15.68
N PRO A 88 -9.21 9.97 -15.12
CA PRO A 88 -9.52 9.83 -13.69
C PRO A 88 -8.53 8.93 -12.92
N PHE A 89 -8.33 9.26 -11.64
CA PHE A 89 -7.50 8.48 -10.73
C PHE A 89 -8.35 7.75 -9.69
N GLU A 90 -7.88 6.59 -9.25
CA GLU A 90 -8.43 5.92 -8.08
C GLU A 90 -8.10 6.73 -6.80
N PRO A 91 -8.97 6.69 -5.77
CA PRO A 91 -8.69 7.35 -4.50
C PRO A 91 -7.39 6.84 -3.85
N ILE A 92 -6.49 7.78 -3.52
CA ILE A 92 -5.29 7.52 -2.72
C ILE A 92 -5.62 7.51 -1.23
N ILE A 93 -4.79 6.82 -0.43
CA ILE A 93 -5.02 6.72 1.01
C ILE A 93 -4.43 7.88 1.81
N ALA A 94 -3.38 8.56 1.32
CA ALA A 94 -2.74 9.70 1.96
C ALA A 94 -1.91 10.50 0.95
N GLY A 95 -1.57 11.74 1.28
CA GLY A 95 -0.88 12.68 0.38
C GLY A 95 -1.85 13.65 -0.32
N PRO A 96 -1.33 14.58 -1.14
CA PRO A 96 -2.15 15.53 -1.88
C PRO A 96 -3.00 14.85 -2.96
N ASP A 97 -4.20 15.37 -3.23
CA ASP A 97 -5.08 14.84 -4.27
C ASP A 97 -4.44 14.91 -5.67
N LEU A 98 -4.36 13.76 -6.35
CA LEU A 98 -3.75 13.59 -7.66
C LEU A 98 -4.43 14.43 -8.76
N LEU A 99 -5.71 14.78 -8.62
CA LEU A 99 -6.40 15.62 -9.60
C LEU A 99 -5.77 17.01 -9.75
N GLY A 100 -5.13 17.51 -8.70
CA GLY A 100 -4.40 18.78 -8.72
C GLY A 100 -2.92 18.65 -9.10
N SER A 101 -2.43 17.45 -9.40
CA SER A 101 -1.03 17.25 -9.76
C SER A 101 -0.79 17.59 -11.24
N PRO A 102 0.26 18.37 -11.58
CA PRO A 102 0.69 18.58 -12.96
C PRO A 102 1.43 17.37 -13.55
N SER A 103 1.92 16.42 -12.72
CA SER A 103 2.70 15.28 -13.20
C SER A 103 2.46 14.04 -12.33
N VAL A 104 1.88 13.01 -12.95
CA VAL A 104 1.64 11.72 -12.31
C VAL A 104 2.12 10.63 -13.26
N VAL A 105 2.97 9.75 -12.75
CA VAL A 105 3.45 8.56 -13.47
C VAL A 105 2.96 7.28 -12.79
N ARG A 106 2.79 6.22 -13.56
CA ARG A 106 2.24 4.95 -13.09
C ARG A 106 2.92 3.75 -13.72
N GLY A 107 3.05 2.69 -12.95
CA GLY A 107 3.53 1.39 -13.38
C GLY A 107 2.71 0.26 -12.77
N GLN A 108 2.73 -0.90 -13.42
CA GLN A 108 2.06 -2.10 -12.93
C GLN A 108 2.90 -3.33 -13.24
N ASP A 109 2.86 -4.30 -12.34
CA ASP A 109 3.47 -5.60 -12.56
C ASP A 109 2.81 -6.71 -11.72
N ARG A 110 3.43 -7.89 -11.76
CA ARG A 110 3.08 -9.03 -10.91
C ARG A 110 4.31 -9.51 -10.18
N TYR A 111 4.17 -9.71 -8.88
CA TYR A 111 5.18 -10.27 -8.00
C TYR A 111 4.71 -11.61 -7.43
N ARG A 112 5.60 -12.59 -7.30
CA ARG A 112 5.29 -13.84 -6.61
C ARG A 112 5.81 -13.75 -5.18
N ASN A 113 4.90 -13.73 -4.22
CA ASN A 113 5.28 -13.60 -2.81
C ASN A 113 5.84 -14.92 -2.24
N PRO A 114 6.45 -14.91 -1.03
CA PRO A 114 6.99 -16.11 -0.41
C PRO A 114 5.95 -17.23 -0.15
N GLU A 115 4.67 -16.89 -0.08
CA GLU A 115 3.57 -17.86 0.02
C GLU A 115 3.21 -18.49 -1.34
N GLY A 116 3.92 -18.13 -2.41
CA GLY A 116 3.70 -18.62 -3.77
C GLY A 116 2.53 -17.97 -4.50
N LYS A 117 1.85 -16.98 -3.90
CA LYS A 117 0.71 -16.26 -4.49
C LYS A 117 1.20 -15.20 -5.47
N SER A 118 0.45 -15.00 -6.55
CA SER A 118 0.66 -13.88 -7.48
C SER A 118 0.00 -12.64 -6.90
N VAL A 119 0.80 -11.61 -6.65
CA VAL A 119 0.37 -10.30 -6.17
C VAL A 119 0.43 -9.34 -7.34
N TYR A 120 -0.73 -8.78 -7.69
CA TYR A 120 -0.80 -7.67 -8.63
C TYR A 120 -0.40 -6.38 -7.92
N ARG A 121 0.56 -5.64 -8.48
CA ARG A 121 1.04 -4.39 -7.88
C ARG A 121 0.83 -3.25 -8.85
N THR A 122 0.32 -2.15 -8.32
CA THR A 122 0.24 -0.86 -9.00
C THR A 122 1.03 0.15 -8.19
N ILE A 123 1.91 0.88 -8.85
CA ILE A 123 2.60 2.04 -8.29
C ILE A 123 2.16 3.29 -9.03
N ILE A 124 1.77 4.33 -8.30
CA ILE A 124 1.50 5.67 -8.80
C ILE A 124 2.45 6.61 -8.08
N VAL A 125 3.09 7.50 -8.82
CA VAL A 125 4.00 8.50 -8.26
C VAL A 125 3.53 9.87 -8.69
N ASP A 126 3.29 10.72 -7.72
CA ASP A 126 3.03 12.14 -7.90
C ASP A 126 4.35 12.92 -7.84
N GLU A 127 4.65 13.62 -8.93
CA GLU A 127 5.89 14.37 -9.13
C GLU A 127 5.66 15.89 -9.11
N ARG A 128 4.56 16.36 -8.50
CA ARG A 128 4.20 17.79 -8.46
C ARG A 128 5.29 18.67 -7.85
N GLU A 129 6.03 18.14 -6.88
CA GLU A 129 7.09 18.85 -6.17
C GLU A 129 8.45 18.50 -6.78
N PRO A 130 9.36 19.46 -7.01
CA PRO A 130 10.66 19.17 -7.59
C PRO A 130 11.49 18.22 -6.71
N ASN A 131 11.40 18.38 -5.38
CA ASN A 131 12.27 17.71 -4.40
C ASN A 131 11.58 16.58 -3.61
N LEU A 132 10.34 16.22 -3.96
CA LEU A 132 9.58 15.19 -3.27
C LEU A 132 8.79 14.33 -4.26
N ARG A 133 8.56 13.08 -3.87
CA ARG A 133 7.68 12.16 -4.57
C ARG A 133 6.69 11.58 -3.57
N PHE A 134 5.40 11.65 -3.90
CA PHE A 134 4.38 10.89 -3.17
C PHE A 134 4.15 9.60 -3.94
N VAL A 135 4.45 8.47 -3.30
CA VAL A 135 4.35 7.14 -3.92
C VAL A 135 3.15 6.42 -3.32
N HIS A 136 2.24 5.98 -4.16
CA HIS A 136 1.05 5.23 -3.78
C HIS A 136 1.14 3.82 -4.38
N LEU A 137 1.16 2.82 -3.52
CA LEU A 137 1.21 1.41 -3.87
C LEU A 137 -0.12 0.76 -3.55
N ASN A 138 -0.64 -0.01 -4.49
CA ASN A 138 -1.80 -0.88 -4.32
C ASN A 138 -1.39 -2.30 -4.71
N MET A 139 -1.52 -3.23 -3.77
CA MET A 139 -1.05 -4.61 -3.91
C MET A 139 -2.18 -5.54 -3.50
N ASN A 140 -2.59 -6.45 -4.39
CA ASN A 140 -3.68 -7.36 -4.09
C ASN A 140 -3.45 -8.73 -4.72
N THR A 141 -4.01 -9.76 -4.09
CA THR A 141 -4.21 -11.05 -4.75
C THR A 141 -5.45 -10.95 -5.64
N THR A 142 -5.50 -11.83 -6.65
CA THR A 142 -6.64 -12.09 -7.52
C THR A 142 -6.90 -13.59 -7.56
#